data_AF-Q8SW53-F1
#
_entry.id   AF-Q8SW53-F1
#
_cell.length_a   1.000
_cell.length_b   1.000
_cell.length_c   1.000
_cell.angle_alpha   90.00
_cell.angle_beta   90.00
_cell.angle_gamma   90.00
#
_symmetry.space_group_name_H-M   'P 1'
#
loop_
_entity.id
_entity.type
_entity.pdbx_description
1 polymer ?
#
loop_
_entity_poly.entity_id
_entity_poly.type
_entity_poly.pdbx_seq_one_letter_code
_entity_poly.pdbx_strand_id
1 'polypeptide(L)'
;MYLREALALENGARYRGEQLTNGGSFKIEMNIDVVDIQQELICGTFEIHNLTDRYELLTTYFEGEIIGNIYPFTTEEYSMTNPDIIHWKLFPEWRGEYVYKPGSYDIKKSNFMYIKIKELFLLPDPRLKSIPGASIDGHYYCCYYKNLDCFAGHYYYKNTSNLISQQVLLDRVFPRKSRSKSFSR
;
A
#
# COMPACT_ATOMS: atom_id res chain seq x y z
N MET A 1 -1.08 10.50 23.90
CA MET A 1 -1.26 9.05 24.05
C MET A 1 -2.34 8.49 23.12
N TYR A 2 -3.48 9.18 22.94
CA TYR A 2 -4.60 8.74 22.08
C TYR A 2 -4.34 8.68 20.55
N LEU A 3 -3.38 9.43 20.01
CA LEU A 3 -3.21 9.53 18.54
C LEU A 3 -2.67 8.26 17.87
N ARG A 4 -1.88 7.45 18.59
CA ARG A 4 -1.27 6.22 18.03
C ARG A 4 -2.25 5.05 17.99
N GLU A 5 -3.26 5.02 18.86
CA GLU A 5 -4.27 3.95 18.90
C GLU A 5 -5.27 4.05 17.73
N ALA A 6 -5.48 5.26 17.17
CA ALA A 6 -6.47 5.50 16.12
C ALA A 6 -6.06 5.05 14.70
N LEU A 7 -4.77 4.75 14.50
CA LEU A 7 -4.23 4.51 13.15
C LEU A 7 -3.75 3.09 12.91
N ALA A 8 -3.49 2.33 13.98
CA ALA A 8 -3.31 0.87 13.95
C ALA A 8 -2.05 0.34 13.21
N LEU A 9 -1.50 1.09 12.26
CA LEU A 9 -0.28 0.80 11.52
C LEU A 9 0.96 1.25 12.33
N GLU A 10 1.98 0.40 12.41
CA GLU A 10 3.13 0.57 13.30
C GLU A 10 4.46 0.41 12.55
N ASN A 11 5.48 1.18 12.94
CA ASN A 11 6.86 0.96 12.47
C ASN A 11 7.34 -0.46 12.85
N GLY A 12 8.01 -1.13 11.93
CA GLY A 12 8.45 -2.52 12.06
C GLY A 12 7.33 -3.55 11.88
N ALA A 13 6.12 -3.13 11.49
CA ALA A 13 5.04 -4.05 11.17
C ALA A 13 5.40 -4.92 9.96
N ARG A 14 4.97 -6.19 9.99
CA ARG A 14 5.16 -7.13 8.88
C ARG A 14 3.82 -7.70 8.45
N TYR A 15 3.62 -7.78 7.15
CA TYR A 15 2.44 -8.34 6.51
C TYR A 15 2.87 -9.38 5.47
N ARG A 16 2.07 -10.42 5.30
CA ARG A 16 2.32 -11.50 4.32
C ARG A 16 1.02 -11.88 3.63
N GLY A 17 1.12 -12.21 2.36
CA GLY A 17 0.02 -12.82 1.64
C GLY A 17 0.40 -13.10 0.19
N GLU A 18 -0.50 -12.77 -0.74
CA GLU A 18 -0.36 -13.11 -2.15
C GLU A 18 -0.64 -11.93 -3.07
N GLN A 19 0.11 -11.90 -4.17
CA GLN A 19 -0.16 -11.07 -5.34
C GLN A 19 -0.77 -11.96 -6.42
N LEU A 20 -2.03 -11.72 -6.74
CA LEU A 20 -2.83 -12.44 -7.72
C LEU A 20 -2.69 -11.77 -9.08
N THR A 21 -2.32 -12.55 -10.09
CA THR A 21 -2.19 -12.13 -11.48
C THR A 21 -3.06 -13.00 -12.39
N ASN A 22 -3.21 -12.61 -13.65
CA ASN A 22 -3.92 -13.45 -14.63
C ASN A 22 -3.24 -14.81 -14.88
N GLY A 23 -1.93 -14.91 -14.61
CA GLY A 23 -1.12 -16.11 -14.87
C GLY A 23 -0.88 -16.98 -13.63
N GLY A 24 -1.41 -16.62 -12.46
CA GLY A 24 -1.17 -17.30 -11.19
C GLY A 24 -0.93 -16.32 -10.04
N SER A 25 -0.54 -16.83 -8.87
CA SER A 25 -0.22 -16.02 -7.69
C SER A 25 1.22 -16.18 -7.24
N PHE A 26 1.76 -15.12 -6.62
CA PHE A 26 3.09 -15.10 -6.01
C PHE A 26 2.97 -14.71 -4.54
N LYS A 27 3.84 -15.29 -3.70
CA LYS A 27 3.93 -14.91 -2.29
C LYS A 27 4.63 -13.57 -2.18
N ILE A 28 4.06 -12.69 -1.37
CA ILE A 28 4.59 -11.35 -1.12
C ILE A 28 4.56 -11.06 0.38
N GLU A 29 5.64 -10.45 0.87
CA GLU A 29 5.72 -9.86 2.20
C GLU A 29 5.93 -8.36 2.09
N MET A 30 5.38 -7.62 3.05
CA MET A 30 5.56 -6.19 3.20
C MET A 30 6.09 -5.92 4.59
N ASN A 31 7.26 -5.28 4.67
CA ASN A 31 7.83 -4.79 5.91
C ASN A 31 7.67 -3.27 5.94
N ILE A 32 7.10 -2.74 7.03
CA ILE A 32 6.96 -1.30 7.25
C ILE A 32 8.16 -0.81 8.06
N ASP A 33 8.97 0.08 7.50
CA ASP A 33 10.09 0.66 8.21
C ASP A 33 9.64 1.87 9.04
N VAL A 34 9.01 2.84 8.38
CA VAL A 34 8.56 4.10 8.99
C VAL A 34 7.17 4.47 8.50
N VAL A 35 6.32 4.90 9.44
CA VAL A 35 5.04 5.58 9.18
C VAL A 35 5.11 6.97 9.79
N ASP A 36 5.06 8.00 8.95
CA ASP A 36 4.94 9.40 9.37
C ASP A 36 3.59 9.97 8.94
N ILE A 37 2.64 9.92 9.87
CA ILE A 37 1.28 10.42 9.63
C ILE A 37 1.23 11.94 9.55
N GLN A 38 2.19 12.66 10.14
CA GLN A 38 2.21 14.12 10.06
C GLN A 38 2.59 14.60 8.67
N GLN A 39 3.53 13.88 8.04
CA GLN A 39 3.92 14.11 6.65
C GLN A 39 3.08 13.30 5.66
N GLU A 40 2.18 12.44 6.14
CA GLU A 40 1.37 11.53 5.33
C GLU A 40 2.23 10.62 4.43
N LEU A 41 3.32 10.09 5.00
CA LEU A 41 4.28 9.24 4.31
C LEU A 41 4.46 7.89 5.02
N ILE A 42 4.79 6.87 4.22
CA ILE A 42 5.18 5.54 4.68
C ILE A 42 6.31 5.02 3.81
N CYS A 43 7.23 4.24 4.37
CA CYS A 43 8.23 3.52 3.60
C CYS A 43 8.53 2.15 4.18
N GLY A 44 9.17 1.32 3.37
CA GLY A 44 9.50 -0.05 3.73
C GLY A 44 9.97 -0.87 2.55
N THR A 45 9.83 -2.19 2.65
CA THR A 45 10.22 -3.11 1.58
C THR A 45 9.10 -4.08 1.23
N PHE A 46 9.04 -4.44 -0.06
CA PHE A 46 8.37 -5.66 -0.50
C PHE A 46 9.40 -6.77 -0.72
N GLU A 47 8.99 -7.99 -0.38
CA GLU A 47 9.73 -9.23 -0.66
C GLU A 47 8.80 -10.15 -1.45
N ILE A 48 9.16 -10.44 -2.71
CA ILE A 48 8.37 -11.28 -3.61
C ILE A 48 9.13 -12.57 -3.85
N HIS A 49 8.51 -13.71 -3.56
CA HIS A 49 9.14 -15.01 -3.68
C HIS A 49 8.80 -15.70 -5.01
N ASN A 50 9.80 -16.35 -5.60
CA ASN A 50 9.68 -17.20 -6.80
C ASN A 50 9.00 -16.50 -7.98
N LEU A 51 9.29 -15.21 -8.18
CA LEU A 51 8.73 -14.45 -9.29
C LEU A 51 9.23 -14.94 -10.66
N THR A 52 10.44 -15.50 -10.69
CA THR A 52 11.04 -16.13 -11.88
C THR A 52 11.94 -17.30 -11.50
N ASP A 53 12.23 -18.17 -12.46
CA ASP A 53 13.17 -19.30 -12.29
C ASP A 53 14.59 -18.88 -11.88
N ARG A 54 14.94 -17.59 -12.03
CA ARG A 54 16.28 -17.06 -11.71
C ARG A 54 16.38 -16.36 -10.37
N TYR A 55 15.26 -15.90 -9.81
CA TYR A 55 15.22 -15.10 -8.59
C TYR A 55 14.21 -15.69 -7.61
N GLU A 56 14.71 -16.48 -6.65
CA GLU A 56 13.91 -17.08 -5.58
C GLU A 56 13.30 -16.02 -4.64
N LEU A 57 13.98 -14.89 -4.49
CA LEU A 57 13.55 -13.75 -3.68
C LEU A 57 13.93 -12.45 -4.39
N LEU A 58 12.93 -11.59 -4.60
CA LEU A 58 13.10 -10.23 -5.06
C LEU A 58 12.77 -9.27 -3.92
N THR A 59 13.65 -8.34 -3.61
CA THR A 59 13.39 -7.30 -2.60
C THR A 59 13.44 -5.92 -3.23
N THR A 60 12.46 -5.09 -2.91
CA THR A 60 12.35 -3.72 -3.40
C THR A 60 12.07 -2.78 -2.26
N TYR A 61 12.64 -1.57 -2.32
CA TYR A 61 12.27 -0.49 -1.42
C TYR A 61 11.11 0.30 -2.02
N PHE A 62 10.15 0.67 -1.17
CA PHE A 62 9.02 1.50 -1.56
C PHE A 62 8.90 2.75 -0.68
N GLU A 63 8.31 3.78 -1.26
CA GLU A 63 7.71 4.90 -0.55
C GLU A 63 6.22 4.96 -0.87
N GLY A 64 5.44 5.48 0.06
CA GLY A 64 4.00 5.58 -0.08
C GLY A 64 3.47 6.90 0.43
N GLU A 65 2.54 7.45 -0.34
CA GLU A 65 1.75 8.62 0.00
C GLU A 65 0.47 8.14 0.68
N ILE A 66 0.29 8.51 1.94
CA ILE A 66 -0.93 8.24 2.69
C ILE A 66 -1.94 9.31 2.28
N ILE A 67 -3.10 8.90 1.78
CA ILE A 67 -4.11 9.86 1.33
C ILE A 67 -4.68 10.60 2.55
N GLY A 68 -4.81 11.92 2.44
CA GLY A 68 -5.21 12.79 3.54
C GLY A 68 -5.30 14.26 3.14
N ASN A 69 -4.73 15.12 3.98
CA ASN A 69 -4.72 16.57 3.80
C ASN A 69 -3.59 17.06 2.89
N ILE A 70 -2.45 16.36 2.88
CA ILE A 70 -1.26 16.68 2.07
C ILE A 70 -1.40 15.99 0.71
N TYR A 71 -1.73 14.70 0.70
CA TYR A 71 -1.89 13.92 -0.54
C TYR A 71 -3.37 13.65 -0.84
N PRO A 72 -3.95 14.25 -1.90
CA PRO A 72 -5.33 13.99 -2.29
C PRO A 72 -5.48 12.66 -3.05
N PHE A 73 -6.72 12.17 -3.18
CA PHE A 73 -7.01 10.97 -3.98
C PHE A 73 -6.63 11.10 -5.47
N THR A 74 -6.63 12.32 -6.01
CA THR A 74 -6.21 12.64 -7.36
C THR A 74 -5.68 14.07 -7.40
N THR A 75 -4.63 14.31 -8.18
CA THR A 75 -4.14 15.66 -8.50
C THR A 75 -4.76 16.22 -9.79
N GLU A 76 -5.39 15.36 -10.57
CA GLU A 76 -6.11 15.71 -11.80
C GLU A 76 -7.60 15.91 -11.54
N GLU A 77 -8.27 16.62 -12.45
CA GLU A 77 -9.73 16.77 -12.41
C GLU A 77 -10.44 15.41 -12.45
N TYR A 78 -11.60 15.36 -11.80
CA TYR A 78 -12.42 14.17 -11.80
C TYR A 78 -12.91 13.87 -13.23
N SER A 79 -12.53 12.71 -13.76
CA SER A 79 -13.07 12.17 -14.99
C SER A 79 -13.24 10.66 -14.89
N MET A 80 -14.13 10.08 -15.70
CA MET A 80 -14.30 8.62 -15.75
C MET A 80 -13.06 7.88 -16.26
N THR A 81 -12.17 8.60 -16.95
CA THR A 81 -10.93 8.08 -17.52
C THR A 81 -9.71 8.33 -16.63
N ASN A 82 -9.87 9.08 -15.54
CA ASN A 82 -8.79 9.36 -14.61
C ASN A 82 -8.35 8.04 -13.94
N PRO A 83 -7.05 7.68 -14.05
CA PRO A 83 -6.55 6.41 -13.53
C PRO A 83 -6.74 6.28 -12.02
N ASP A 84 -6.54 7.35 -11.24
CA ASP A 84 -6.75 7.32 -9.79
C ASP A 84 -8.21 6.96 -9.48
N ILE A 85 -9.15 7.62 -10.16
CA ILE A 85 -10.59 7.38 -9.95
C ILE A 85 -10.98 5.95 -10.32
N ILE A 86 -10.43 5.41 -11.40
CA ILE A 86 -10.70 4.04 -11.83
C ILE A 86 -10.23 3.04 -10.76
N HIS A 87 -9.04 3.23 -10.20
CA HIS A 87 -8.46 2.29 -9.24
C HIS A 87 -9.04 2.44 -7.85
N TRP A 88 -9.30 3.66 -7.37
CA TRP A 88 -9.95 3.85 -6.08
C TRP A 88 -11.37 3.28 -6.02
N LYS A 89 -12.09 3.24 -7.15
CA LYS A 89 -13.41 2.58 -7.27
C LYS A 89 -13.38 1.06 -7.11
N LEU A 90 -12.21 0.42 -7.19
CA LEU A 90 -12.08 -1.01 -6.94
C LEU A 90 -12.30 -1.37 -5.47
N PHE A 91 -12.13 -0.40 -4.57
CA PHE A 91 -12.39 -0.54 -3.14
C PHE A 91 -13.88 -0.26 -2.83
N PRO A 92 -14.67 -1.25 -2.39
CA PRO A 92 -16.11 -1.08 -2.15
C PRO A 92 -16.47 -0.01 -1.12
N GLU A 93 -15.57 0.23 -0.17
CA GLU A 93 -15.71 1.25 0.88
C GLU A 93 -15.43 2.67 0.39
N TRP A 94 -14.72 2.84 -0.73
CA TRP A 94 -14.35 4.16 -1.23
C TRP A 94 -15.59 4.94 -1.68
N ARG A 95 -15.52 6.26 -1.54
CA ARG A 95 -16.62 7.17 -1.87
C ARG A 95 -16.10 8.29 -2.76
N GLY A 96 -16.82 8.58 -3.85
CA GLY A 96 -16.45 9.63 -4.79
C GLY A 96 -16.42 11.04 -4.17
N GLU A 97 -17.11 11.24 -3.05
CA GLU A 97 -17.14 12.50 -2.31
C GLU A 97 -15.77 12.99 -1.84
N TYR A 98 -14.84 12.06 -1.65
CA TYR A 98 -13.47 12.38 -1.27
C TYR A 98 -12.74 13.23 -2.31
N VAL A 99 -13.21 13.23 -3.56
CA VAL A 99 -12.59 14.00 -4.66
C VAL A 99 -13.27 15.35 -4.85
N TYR A 100 -14.60 15.40 -4.92
CA TYR A 100 -15.32 16.63 -5.21
C TYR A 100 -15.59 17.51 -3.98
N LYS A 101 -15.35 17.00 -2.77
CA LYS A 101 -15.36 17.79 -1.52
C LYS A 101 -14.01 17.62 -0.82
N PRO A 102 -13.00 18.45 -1.16
CA PRO A 102 -11.71 18.43 -0.47
C PRO A 102 -11.87 18.53 1.05
N GLY A 103 -11.13 17.72 1.80
CA GLY A 103 -11.23 17.63 3.27
C GLY A 103 -12.39 16.78 3.81
N SER A 104 -13.20 16.16 2.95
CA SER A 104 -14.25 15.23 3.39
C SER A 104 -13.72 13.89 3.90
N TYR A 105 -12.51 13.51 3.51
CA TYR A 105 -11.82 12.32 4.02
C TYR A 105 -10.91 12.68 5.19
N ASP A 106 -11.26 12.19 6.39
CA ASP A 106 -10.42 12.29 7.59
C ASP A 106 -9.87 10.91 7.95
N ILE A 107 -8.58 10.71 7.64
CA ILE A 107 -7.87 9.46 7.92
C ILE A 107 -7.97 9.03 9.37
N LYS A 108 -8.10 9.94 10.35
CA LYS A 108 -8.15 9.59 11.78
C LYS A 108 -9.52 9.02 12.18
N LYS A 109 -10.59 9.42 11.47
CA LYS A 109 -11.96 8.98 11.74
C LYS A 109 -12.38 7.79 10.88
N SER A 110 -11.73 7.58 9.75
CA SER A 110 -11.99 6.44 8.87
C SER A 110 -11.41 5.13 9.44
N ASN A 111 -12.09 4.01 9.17
CA ASN A 111 -11.57 2.66 9.39
C ASN A 111 -10.59 2.21 8.29
N PHE A 112 -10.51 2.98 7.21
CA PHE A 112 -9.76 2.70 6.00
C PHE A 112 -8.69 3.77 5.84
N MET A 113 -7.45 3.36 5.64
CA MET A 113 -6.32 4.24 5.30
C MET A 113 -5.92 3.93 3.85
N TYR A 114 -6.14 4.87 2.94
CA TYR A 114 -5.73 4.71 1.55
C TYR A 114 -4.29 5.17 1.37
N ILE A 115 -3.53 4.43 0.58
CA ILE A 115 -2.09 4.68 0.39
C ILE A 115 -1.77 4.40 -1.08
N LYS A 116 -1.07 5.32 -1.74
CA LYS A 116 -0.46 5.08 -3.05
C LYS A 116 1.00 4.71 -2.83
N ILE A 117 1.39 3.48 -3.14
CA ILE A 117 2.74 2.95 -2.88
C ILE A 117 3.51 2.82 -4.19
N LYS A 118 4.75 3.33 -4.20
CA LYS A 118 5.66 3.27 -5.33
C LYS A 118 6.96 2.58 -4.94
N GLU A 119 7.25 1.46 -5.59
CA GLU A 119 8.58 0.83 -5.56
C GLU A 119 9.58 1.73 -6.32
N LEU A 120 10.75 1.97 -5.71
CA LEU A 120 11.74 2.91 -6.25
C LEU A 120 12.98 2.21 -6.81
N PHE A 121 13.46 1.17 -6.11
CA PHE A 121 14.66 0.45 -6.49
C PHE A 121 14.71 -0.95 -5.87
N LEU A 122 15.49 -1.82 -6.51
CA LEU A 122 15.77 -3.17 -6.04
C LEU A 122 16.88 -3.17 -4.97
N LEU A 123 16.80 -4.14 -4.06
CA LEU A 123 17.83 -4.42 -3.08
C LEU A 123 18.51 -5.76 -3.41
N PRO A 124 19.83 -5.89 -3.18
CA PRO A 124 20.71 -4.88 -2.60
C PRO A 124 21.27 -3.85 -3.61
N ASP A 125 21.08 -4.05 -4.92
CA ASP A 125 21.66 -3.16 -5.96
C ASP A 125 20.60 -2.20 -6.54
N PRO A 126 20.57 -0.93 -6.11
CA PRO A 126 19.57 0.04 -6.56
C PRO A 126 19.76 0.51 -8.00
N ARG A 127 20.86 0.12 -8.66
CA ARG A 127 21.11 0.44 -10.08
C ARG A 127 20.31 -0.44 -11.03
N LEU A 128 19.88 -1.61 -10.56
CA LEU A 128 18.97 -2.47 -11.31
C LEU A 128 17.58 -1.81 -11.32
N LYS A 129 17.03 -1.59 -12.52
CA LYS A 129 15.71 -0.97 -12.72
C LYS A 129 14.64 -1.98 -13.12
N SER A 130 15.05 -3.10 -13.70
CA SER A 130 14.16 -4.18 -14.11
C SER A 130 14.90 -5.51 -14.03
N ILE A 131 14.13 -6.57 -13.88
CA ILE A 131 14.61 -7.94 -14.03
C ILE A 131 13.80 -8.62 -15.14
N PRO A 132 14.35 -9.63 -15.84
CA PRO A 132 13.56 -10.40 -16.80
C PRO A 132 12.29 -10.92 -16.11
N GLY A 133 11.12 -10.67 -16.69
CA GLY A 133 9.84 -11.15 -16.15
C GLY A 133 9.17 -10.28 -15.08
N ALA A 134 9.81 -9.22 -14.57
CA ALA A 134 9.17 -8.30 -13.61
C ALA A 134 9.63 -6.85 -13.76
N SER A 135 8.71 -5.93 -13.48
CA SER A 135 8.95 -4.48 -13.51
C SER A 135 8.33 -3.82 -12.28
N ILE A 136 9.07 -2.86 -11.72
CA ILE A 136 8.68 -1.98 -10.60
C ILE A 136 8.23 -0.60 -11.09
N ASP A 137 7.98 -0.45 -12.39
CA ASP A 137 7.66 0.84 -13.01
C ASP A 137 6.24 1.33 -12.68
N GLY A 138 5.36 0.45 -12.22
CA GLY A 138 4.02 0.77 -11.76
C GLY A 138 3.96 1.26 -10.31
N HIS A 139 2.75 1.30 -9.77
CA HIS A 139 2.48 1.65 -8.37
C HIS A 139 1.25 0.90 -7.87
N TYR A 140 1.10 0.81 -6.55
CA TYR A 140 -0.05 0.17 -5.92
C TYR A 140 -1.00 1.23 -5.39
N TYR A 141 -2.29 1.02 -5.63
CA TYR A 141 -3.35 1.63 -4.83
C TYR A 141 -3.67 0.64 -3.72
N CYS A 142 -3.56 1.06 -2.47
CA CYS A 142 -3.76 0.20 -1.31
C CYS A 142 -4.80 0.80 -0.37
N CYS A 143 -5.54 -0.07 0.30
CA CYS A 143 -6.37 0.24 1.45
C CYS A 143 -5.91 -0.62 2.63
N TYR A 144 -5.46 0.03 3.69
CA TYR A 144 -5.22 -0.59 4.98
C TYR A 144 -6.49 -0.56 5.83
N TYR A 145 -7.00 -1.75 6.18
CA TYR A 145 -8.18 -1.94 7.00
C TYR A 145 -7.77 -1.96 8.47
N LYS A 146 -7.90 -0.82 9.15
CA LYS A 146 -7.42 -0.65 10.54
C LYS A 146 -8.01 -1.65 11.53
N ASN A 147 -9.27 -2.05 11.33
CA ASN A 147 -9.94 -2.97 12.24
C ASN A 147 -9.51 -4.43 12.03
N LEU A 148 -9.12 -4.77 10.79
CA LEU A 148 -8.71 -6.12 10.41
C LEU A 148 -7.18 -6.30 10.48
N ASP A 149 -6.44 -5.19 10.52
CA ASP A 149 -4.98 -5.18 10.43
C ASP A 149 -4.47 -5.90 9.17
N CYS A 150 -5.04 -5.55 8.01
CA CYS A 150 -4.68 -6.13 6.72
C CYS A 150 -4.67 -5.06 5.62
N PHE A 151 -4.00 -5.38 4.52
CA PHE A 151 -4.00 -4.58 3.30
C PHE A 151 -4.73 -5.31 2.18
N ALA A 152 -5.54 -4.58 1.42
CA ALA A 152 -5.89 -4.94 0.06
C ALA A 152 -5.31 -3.90 -0.89
N GLY A 153 -4.87 -4.31 -2.07
CA GLY A 153 -4.29 -3.41 -3.05
C GLY A 153 -4.44 -3.88 -4.48
N HIS A 154 -4.19 -2.95 -5.39
CA HIS A 154 -4.18 -3.17 -6.83
C HIS A 154 -2.93 -2.55 -7.41
N TYR A 155 -2.07 -3.37 -8.00
CA TYR A 155 -0.94 -2.90 -8.79
C TYR A 155 -1.45 -2.36 -10.13
N TYR A 156 -0.98 -1.16 -10.46
CA TYR A 156 -1.24 -0.50 -11.72
C TYR A 156 0.08 -0.18 -12.41
N TYR A 157 0.19 -0.62 -13.66
CA TYR A 157 1.25 -0.21 -14.56
C TYR A 157 0.64 0.14 -15.91
N LYS A 158 0.95 1.33 -16.42
CA LYS A 158 0.44 1.80 -17.71
C LYS A 158 1.20 1.09 -18.83
N ASN A 159 0.62 0.04 -19.40
CA ASN A 159 1.07 -0.56 -20.65
C ASN A 159 -0.06 -0.58 -21.69
N THR A 160 0.32 -0.49 -22.97
CA THR A 160 -0.38 0.08 -24.13
C THR A 160 -1.74 -0.49 -24.55
N SER A 161 -2.43 -1.38 -23.81
CA SER A 161 -3.75 -1.87 -24.24
C SER A 161 -4.60 -2.66 -23.24
N ASN A 162 -4.08 -3.08 -22.08
CA ASN A 162 -4.85 -3.91 -21.14
C ASN A 162 -4.64 -3.46 -19.69
N LEU A 163 -5.75 -3.21 -18.98
CA LEU A 163 -5.77 -3.04 -17.52
C LEU A 163 -5.46 -4.40 -16.88
N ILE A 164 -4.18 -4.66 -16.60
CA ILE A 164 -3.80 -5.80 -15.76
C ILE A 164 -3.82 -5.29 -14.32
N SER A 165 -4.97 -5.42 -13.65
CA SER A 165 -5.02 -5.23 -12.21
C SER A 165 -4.50 -6.50 -11.55
N GLN A 166 -3.35 -6.41 -10.90
CA GLN A 166 -2.87 -7.48 -10.04
C GLN A 166 -3.31 -7.15 -8.62
N GLN A 167 -4.05 -8.05 -8.00
CA GLN A 167 -4.55 -7.82 -6.65
C GLN A 167 -3.50 -8.24 -5.64
N VAL A 168 -3.31 -7.45 -4.60
CA VAL A 168 -2.42 -7.77 -3.47
C VAL A 168 -3.28 -7.87 -2.22
N LEU A 169 -3.15 -8.97 -1.48
CA LEU A 169 -3.82 -9.18 -0.19
C LEU A 169 -2.76 -9.54 0.83
N LEU A 170 -2.69 -8.81 1.94
CA LEU A 170 -1.66 -9.00 2.96
C LEU A 170 -2.26 -8.97 4.37
N ASP A 171 -1.99 -10.00 5.14
CA ASP A 171 -2.41 -10.11 6.54
C ASP A 171 -1.23 -9.87 7.49
N ARG A 172 -1.52 -9.30 8.66
CA ARG A 172 -0.52 -9.04 9.70
C ARG A 172 0.14 -10.35 10.15
N VAL A 173 1.48 -10.38 10.15
CA VAL A 173 2.26 -11.55 10.60
C VAL A 173 2.26 -11.68 12.12
N PHE A 174 2.45 -10.56 12.83
CA PHE A 174 2.51 -10.53 14.29
C PHE A 174 1.45 -9.59 14.86
N PRO A 175 0.66 -10.00 15.86
CA PRO A 175 -0.31 -9.12 16.50
C PRO A 175 0.34 -7.83 17.00
N ARG A 176 -0.46 -6.75 17.08
CA ARG A 176 0.01 -5.46 17.63
C ARG A 176 0.58 -5.66 19.02
N LYS A 177 1.67 -4.96 19.32
CA LYS A 177 2.24 -4.99 20.66
C LYS A 177 1.26 -4.31 21.61
N SER A 178 0.53 -5.09 22.41
CA SER A 178 -0.27 -4.52 23.50
C SER A 178 0.66 -3.76 24.43
N ARG A 179 0.55 -2.43 24.51
CA ARG A 179 1.22 -1.70 25.59
C ARG A 179 0.54 -2.11 26.89
N SER A 180 1.21 -2.97 27.66
CA SER A 180 0.83 -3.25 29.05
C SER A 180 0.66 -1.92 29.77
N LYS A 181 -0.53 -1.67 30.33
CA LYS A 181 -0.71 -0.55 31.26
C LYS A 181 0.25 -0.79 32.42
N SER A 182 1.37 -0.08 32.45
CA SER A 182 2.17 0.01 33.67
C SER A 182 1.29 0.74 34.69
N PHE A 183 0.64 -0.02 35.57
CA PHE A 183 0.12 0.54 36.81
C PHE A 183 1.33 0.97 37.64
N SER A 184 1.68 2.25 37.54
CA SER A 184 2.48 2.88 38.58
C SER A 184 1.62 2.91 39.84
N ARG A 185 2.04 2.15 40.86
CA ARG A 185 1.57 2.30 42.23
C ARG A 185 1.95 3.67 42.78
#